data_AF-A0A2T4H7E2-F1
#
_entry.id   AF-A0A2T4H7E2-F1
#
_cell.length_a   1.000
_cell.length_b   1.000
_cell.length_c   1.000
_cell.angle_alpha   90.00
_cell.angle_beta   90.00
_cell.angle_gamma   90.00
#
_symmetry.space_group_name_H-M   'P 1'
#
loop_
_entity.id
_entity.type
_entity.pdbx_description
1 polymer ?
#
loop_
_entity_poly.entity_id
_entity_poly.type
_entity_poly.pdbx_seq_one_letter_code
_entity_poly.pdbx_strand_id
1 'polypeptide(L)'
;MSLLKYVDPVVASAAGAILFTTVTQYYPARRLELCSEIVCWAIIPILFQHFPSSTSHPTLPVGHSHDPKKQERTTYLTKISQWLVAAGIATAAFYRAETNIVGFYPALTPILIVVYAYFSSHTKYSDPQTQSPLINTAWGAASTAIPAVISLSNGDLFGSLVSIILVVSLLVAYSLLAPGYKFGLPSVDIATCIEEISFRTACLLVVSIAVQIFILGPPTSDIVTVLLSGSFKAMAWFFTIQTANQTSWSIAPIIGTFAIACTRDPSSQTSQLQGICHVFVSAVSLFQTTEVLPKQTKGRSIIWLCLSASIIPFVFNEYMIHEAQNAAINTLSDTQPHPVEVLAQRATERYEAMMKNQSATYEAAVAEYKRRYHIDPPPGFEGWFQFARRHNSPIIDDFDMISSSIAPFLKISGKEVAEAMNELYKTSGSEVWFCKFVGRTSEMKCKHPRRVYDRHYSLLFNRLLYNLPGVLPNVKLLINHFDEPRIMIPSAKGDPQQQLKLTDMSQQPTWDILTMSCSATKRETEERIHGLPFVQDHLADSDLCKHPEYKHLQGAFVSPKRSLLLRA
;
A
#
# COMPACT_ATOMS: atom_id res chain seq x y z
N MET A 1 25.89 20.36 -30.11
CA MET A 1 24.84 21.11 -30.86
C MET A 1 24.91 20.92 -32.39
N SER A 2 25.60 19.91 -32.94
CA SER A 2 25.63 19.63 -34.40
C SER A 2 24.93 18.33 -34.85
N LEU A 3 24.54 17.43 -33.94
CA LEU A 3 23.85 16.18 -34.28
C LEU A 3 22.37 16.36 -34.70
N LEU A 4 21.69 17.39 -34.21
CA LEU A 4 20.25 17.63 -34.45
C LEU A 4 19.92 18.13 -35.87
N LYS A 5 20.89 18.67 -36.62
CA LYS A 5 20.65 19.18 -37.99
C LYS A 5 20.44 18.09 -39.04
N TYR A 6 20.71 16.82 -38.70
CA TYR A 6 20.59 15.67 -39.62
C TYR A 6 19.43 14.73 -39.26
N VAL A 7 18.62 15.08 -38.26
CA VAL A 7 17.52 14.23 -37.76
C VAL A 7 16.22 14.62 -38.44
N ASP A 8 15.48 13.63 -38.93
CA ASP A 8 14.16 13.84 -39.51
C ASP A 8 13.19 14.45 -38.46
N PRO A 9 12.36 15.45 -38.82
CA PRO A 9 11.39 16.06 -37.90
C PRO A 9 10.47 15.04 -37.20
N VAL A 10 10.11 13.94 -37.87
CA VAL A 10 9.26 12.88 -37.29
C VAL A 10 9.99 12.20 -36.12
N VAL A 11 11.28 11.92 -36.30
CA VAL A 11 12.14 11.28 -35.30
C VAL A 11 12.38 12.22 -34.11
N ALA A 12 12.60 13.51 -34.39
CA ALA A 12 12.73 14.53 -33.34
C ALA A 12 11.45 14.64 -32.49
N SER A 13 10.28 14.62 -33.14
CA SER A 13 8.98 14.64 -32.47
C SER A 13 8.77 13.38 -31.62
N ALA A 14 9.10 12.20 -32.14
CA ALA A 14 8.99 10.94 -31.40
C ALA A 14 9.92 10.92 -30.17
N ALA A 15 11.16 11.40 -30.31
CA ALA A 15 12.09 11.52 -29.20
C ALA A 15 11.58 12.53 -28.13
N GLY A 16 11.00 13.66 -28.57
CA GLY A 16 10.34 14.62 -27.68
C GLY A 16 9.16 13.99 -26.92
N ALA A 17 8.31 13.24 -27.61
CA ALA A 17 7.19 12.53 -27.01
C ALA A 17 7.66 11.53 -25.95
N ILE A 18 8.70 10.75 -26.25
CA ILE A 18 9.31 9.80 -25.28
C ILE A 18 9.85 10.55 -24.06
N LEU A 19 10.65 11.60 -24.27
CA LEU A 19 11.27 12.36 -23.19
C LEU A 19 10.22 12.97 -22.26
N PHE A 20 9.28 13.74 -22.80
CA PHE A 20 8.30 14.42 -21.96
C PHE A 20 7.32 13.44 -21.32
N THR A 21 6.89 12.38 -22.00
CA THR A 21 6.07 11.33 -21.37
C THR A 21 6.82 10.66 -20.23
N THR A 22 8.12 10.39 -20.37
CA THR A 22 8.95 9.83 -19.30
C THR A 22 9.07 10.79 -18.11
N VAL A 23 9.33 12.07 -18.36
CA VAL A 23 9.43 13.10 -17.31
C VAL A 23 8.12 13.21 -16.53
N THR A 24 6.95 13.08 -17.18
CA THR A 24 5.66 13.11 -16.47
C THR A 24 5.49 11.96 -15.47
N GLN A 25 6.19 10.83 -15.65
CA GLN A 25 6.15 9.73 -14.69
C GLN A 25 6.99 9.98 -13.43
N TYR A 26 8.02 10.83 -13.49
CA TYR A 26 8.87 11.19 -12.34
C TYR A 26 8.28 12.29 -11.45
N TYR A 27 7.31 13.06 -11.97
CA TYR A 27 6.55 14.04 -11.21
C TYR A 27 5.08 13.59 -10.98
N PRO A 28 4.82 12.40 -10.39
CA PRO A 28 3.47 11.89 -10.20
C PRO A 28 2.87 12.54 -8.97
N ALA A 29 2.41 13.78 -9.12
CA ALA A 29 1.74 14.43 -8.03
C ALA A 29 0.29 13.91 -8.00
N ARG A 30 0.03 12.77 -7.36
CA ARG A 30 -1.32 12.13 -7.27
C ARG A 30 -2.43 13.12 -6.94
N ARG A 31 -2.25 13.96 -5.91
CA ARG A 31 -3.21 15.01 -5.52
C ARG A 31 -3.23 16.22 -6.47
N LEU A 32 -2.26 16.34 -7.36
CA LEU A 32 -2.15 17.40 -8.36
C LEU A 32 -2.40 16.90 -9.78
N GLU A 33 -2.74 15.63 -9.97
CA GLU A 33 -2.85 15.00 -11.29
C GLU A 33 -3.92 15.71 -12.10
N LEU A 34 -5.11 15.92 -11.52
CA LEU A 34 -6.18 16.67 -12.16
C LEU A 34 -5.83 18.15 -12.40
N CYS A 35 -5.19 18.83 -11.44
CA CYS A 35 -4.80 20.24 -11.60
C CYS A 35 -3.76 20.42 -12.72
N SER A 36 -2.76 19.54 -12.77
CA SER A 36 -1.73 19.54 -13.83
C SER A 36 -2.32 19.18 -15.19
N GLU A 37 -3.33 18.31 -15.26
CA GLU A 37 -4.06 18.04 -16.51
C GLU A 37 -4.86 19.27 -16.97
N ILE A 38 -5.49 20.03 -16.07
CA ILE A 38 -6.16 21.29 -16.46
C ILE A 38 -5.15 22.26 -17.06
N VAL A 39 -3.99 22.44 -16.42
CA VAL A 39 -2.90 23.28 -16.94
C VAL A 39 -2.42 22.77 -18.30
N CYS A 40 -2.25 21.45 -18.45
CA CYS A 40 -1.88 20.80 -19.70
C CYS A 40 -2.85 21.18 -20.84
N TRP A 41 -4.15 20.96 -20.63
CA TRP A 41 -5.18 21.25 -21.62
C TRP A 41 -5.39 22.76 -21.85
N ALA A 42 -5.00 23.63 -20.92
CA ALA A 42 -4.94 25.07 -21.16
C ALA A 42 -3.75 25.49 -22.04
N ILE A 43 -2.61 24.81 -21.93
CA ILE A 43 -1.38 25.13 -22.67
C ILE A 43 -1.39 24.58 -24.09
N ILE A 44 -1.96 23.38 -24.33
CA ILE A 44 -1.91 22.72 -25.64
C ILE A 44 -2.41 23.62 -26.80
N PRO A 45 -3.57 24.31 -26.72
CA PRO A 45 -4.01 25.20 -27.78
C PRO A 45 -3.00 26.30 -28.11
N ILE A 46 -2.37 26.87 -27.08
CA ILE A 46 -1.36 27.93 -27.22
C ILE A 46 -0.14 27.39 -27.99
N LEU A 47 0.29 26.15 -27.71
CA LEU A 47 1.39 25.51 -28.42
C LEU A 47 1.07 25.32 -29.91
N PHE A 48 -0.14 24.86 -30.25
CA PHE A 48 -0.54 24.68 -31.65
C PHE A 48 -0.75 26.00 -32.41
N GLN A 49 -1.14 27.07 -31.71
CA GLN A 49 -1.19 28.42 -32.31
C GLN A 49 0.21 28.95 -32.68
N HIS A 50 1.23 28.70 -31.84
CA HIS A 50 2.60 29.18 -32.09
C HIS A 50 3.42 28.24 -32.99
N PHE A 51 3.12 26.94 -32.96
CA PHE A 51 3.81 25.90 -33.72
C PHE A 51 2.81 25.03 -34.49
N PRO A 52 2.22 25.55 -35.58
CA PRO A 52 1.26 24.79 -36.37
C PRO A 52 1.89 23.55 -37.00
N SER A 53 1.13 22.46 -37.06
CA SER A 53 1.59 21.20 -37.67
C SER A 53 1.73 21.36 -39.20
N SER A 54 2.88 21.00 -39.76
CA SER A 54 3.19 21.16 -41.20
C SER A 54 2.36 20.31 -42.17
N THR A 55 1.47 19.44 -41.69
CA THR A 55 0.62 18.58 -42.53
C THR A 55 -0.85 18.90 -42.32
N SER A 56 -1.33 19.93 -43.02
CA SER A 56 -2.76 19.99 -43.37
C SER A 56 -2.99 19.02 -44.52
N HIS A 57 -3.61 17.87 -44.25
CA HIS A 57 -4.22 17.13 -45.35
C HIS A 57 -5.34 18.03 -45.90
N PRO A 58 -5.37 18.35 -47.21
CA PRO A 58 -6.55 18.96 -47.78
C PRO A 58 -7.70 18.00 -47.49
N THR A 59 -8.70 18.49 -46.76
CA THR A 59 -9.99 17.83 -46.64
C THR A 59 -10.40 17.44 -48.05
N LEU A 60 -10.50 16.13 -48.32
CA LEU A 60 -11.19 15.63 -49.51
C LEU A 60 -12.48 16.44 -49.60
N PRO A 61 -12.79 17.05 -50.76
CA PRO A 61 -13.97 17.87 -50.88
C PRO A 61 -15.14 17.00 -50.43
N VAL A 62 -15.77 17.40 -49.32
CA VAL A 62 -17.04 16.85 -48.90
C VAL A 62 -17.90 16.96 -50.15
N GLY A 63 -18.18 15.83 -50.78
CA GLY A 63 -19.11 15.80 -51.90
C GLY A 63 -20.37 16.48 -51.39
N HIS A 64 -20.67 17.66 -51.92
CA HIS A 64 -21.85 18.44 -51.57
C HIS A 64 -23.07 17.58 -51.90
N SER A 65 -23.49 16.72 -50.96
CA SER A 65 -24.83 16.17 -51.00
C SER A 65 -25.73 17.31 -50.56
N HIS A 66 -26.54 17.81 -51.49
CA HIS A 66 -27.53 18.87 -51.29
C HIS A 66 -28.65 18.54 -50.27
N ASP A 67 -28.45 17.56 -49.38
CA ASP A 67 -29.42 17.15 -48.37
C ASP A 67 -29.05 17.73 -46.98
N PRO A 68 -29.73 18.81 -46.52
CA PRO A 68 -29.41 19.49 -45.27
C PRO A 68 -29.51 18.57 -44.05
N LYS A 69 -30.36 17.53 -44.08
CA LYS A 69 -30.51 16.58 -42.95
C LYS A 69 -29.27 15.70 -42.74
N LYS A 70 -28.55 15.38 -43.82
CA LYS A 70 -27.33 14.56 -43.76
C LYS A 70 -26.15 15.35 -43.24
N GLN A 71 -26.08 16.65 -43.59
CA GLN A 71 -25.09 17.59 -43.08
C GLN A 71 -25.25 17.79 -41.57
N GLU A 72 -26.47 18.08 -41.09
CA GLU A 72 -26.77 18.26 -39.66
C GLU A 72 -26.44 17.02 -38.83
N ARG A 73 -26.81 15.82 -39.32
CA ARG A 73 -26.49 14.55 -38.65
C ARG A 73 -24.98 14.35 -38.54
N THR A 74 -24.22 14.67 -39.58
CA THR A 74 -22.76 14.49 -39.57
C THR A 74 -22.10 15.44 -38.58
N THR A 75 -22.51 16.71 -38.55
CA THR A 75 -22.03 17.68 -37.56
C THR A 75 -22.36 17.26 -36.12
N TYR A 76 -23.56 16.72 -35.88
CA TYR A 76 -23.95 16.21 -34.57
C TYR A 76 -23.09 15.02 -34.13
N LEU A 77 -22.85 14.04 -35.02
CA LEU A 77 -22.01 12.88 -34.72
C LEU A 77 -20.54 13.28 -34.46
N THR A 78 -19.99 14.26 -35.18
CA THR A 78 -18.64 14.80 -34.90
C THR A 78 -18.56 15.44 -33.52
N LYS A 79 -19.61 16.18 -33.10
CA LYS A 79 -19.67 16.73 -31.74
C LYS A 79 -19.69 15.64 -30.67
N ILE A 80 -20.40 14.53 -30.91
CA ILE A 80 -20.38 13.36 -30.02
C ILE A 80 -18.97 12.78 -29.94
N SER A 81 -18.30 12.57 -31.07
CA SER A 81 -16.93 12.03 -31.08
C SER A 81 -15.97 12.90 -30.25
N GLN A 82 -16.03 14.23 -30.41
CA GLN A 82 -15.23 15.16 -29.62
C GLN A 82 -15.51 15.08 -28.11
N TRP A 83 -16.78 14.93 -27.70
CA TRP A 83 -17.14 14.73 -26.29
C TRP A 83 -16.63 13.39 -25.74
N LEU A 84 -16.70 12.32 -26.53
CA LEU A 84 -16.18 11.01 -26.14
C LEU A 84 -14.66 11.01 -26.00
N VAL A 85 -13.93 11.71 -26.88
CA VAL A 85 -12.48 11.91 -26.75
C VAL A 85 -12.16 12.65 -25.45
N ALA A 86 -12.82 13.79 -25.19
CA ALA A 86 -12.62 14.56 -23.97
C ALA A 86 -12.96 13.76 -22.70
N ALA A 87 -14.06 12.99 -22.73
CA ALA A 87 -14.47 12.14 -21.62
C ALA A 87 -13.49 10.98 -21.38
N GLY A 88 -12.98 10.33 -22.43
CA GLY A 88 -11.97 9.28 -22.32
C GLY A 88 -10.67 9.80 -21.69
N ILE A 89 -10.21 10.97 -22.12
CA ILE A 89 -9.02 11.63 -21.56
C ILE A 89 -9.25 12.03 -20.09
N ALA A 90 -10.38 12.67 -19.78
CA ALA A 90 -10.71 13.08 -18.41
C ALA A 90 -10.86 11.87 -17.46
N THR A 91 -11.42 10.77 -17.95
CA THR A 91 -11.54 9.51 -17.18
C THR A 91 -10.18 8.89 -16.93
N ALA A 92 -9.29 8.87 -17.93
CA ALA A 92 -7.92 8.40 -17.77
C ALA A 92 -7.12 9.24 -16.75
N ALA A 93 -7.29 10.57 -16.79
CA ALA A 93 -6.69 11.49 -15.82
C ALA A 93 -7.22 11.25 -14.39
N PHE A 94 -8.54 11.09 -14.23
CA PHE A 94 -9.14 10.76 -12.95
C PHE A 94 -8.65 9.41 -12.41
N TYR A 95 -8.57 8.39 -13.27
CA TYR A 95 -8.01 7.10 -12.91
C TYR A 95 -6.57 7.20 -12.36
N ARG A 96 -5.73 8.00 -13.02
CA ARG A 96 -4.33 8.25 -12.61
C ARG A 96 -4.23 9.07 -11.32
N ALA A 97 -5.21 9.92 -11.02
CA ALA A 97 -5.26 10.68 -9.78
C ALA A 97 -5.50 9.76 -8.56
N GLU A 98 -6.34 8.74 -8.75
CA GLU A 98 -6.77 7.85 -7.67
C GLU A 98 -5.93 6.57 -7.55
N THR A 99 -5.35 6.06 -8.65
CA THR A 99 -4.67 4.76 -8.68
C THR A 99 -3.35 4.79 -9.48
N ASN A 100 -2.34 4.03 -9.05
CA ASN A 100 -1.07 3.84 -9.80
C ASN A 100 -0.97 2.47 -10.48
N ILE A 101 -2.08 1.72 -10.51
CA ILE A 101 -2.13 0.38 -11.07
C ILE A 101 -2.26 0.52 -12.59
N VAL A 102 -1.29 0.02 -13.35
CA VAL A 102 -1.24 0.17 -14.82
C VAL A 102 -0.91 -1.14 -15.52
N GLY A 103 -1.13 -2.27 -14.85
CA GLY A 103 -0.73 -3.60 -15.32
C GLY A 103 -1.20 -3.92 -16.74
N PHE A 104 -2.46 -3.61 -17.09
CA PHE A 104 -3.00 -3.88 -18.43
C PHE A 104 -2.72 -2.78 -19.46
N TYR A 105 -2.04 -1.69 -19.12
CA TYR A 105 -1.75 -0.58 -20.06
C TYR A 105 -1.11 -1.03 -21.39
N PRO A 106 -0.12 -1.96 -21.41
CA PRO A 106 0.50 -2.42 -22.66
C PRO A 106 -0.46 -3.13 -23.62
N ALA A 107 -1.60 -3.65 -23.12
CA ALA A 107 -2.63 -4.27 -23.96
C ALA A 107 -3.31 -3.26 -24.90
N LEU A 108 -3.20 -1.95 -24.63
CA LEU A 108 -3.79 -0.90 -25.45
C LEU A 108 -3.25 -0.92 -26.89
N THR A 109 -1.94 -1.17 -27.08
CA THR A 109 -1.30 -1.23 -28.41
C THR A 109 -1.91 -2.31 -29.32
N PRO A 110 -1.90 -3.61 -28.97
CA PRO A 110 -2.47 -4.65 -29.82
C PRO A 110 -3.98 -4.48 -30.02
N ILE A 111 -4.73 -4.05 -29.01
CA ILE A 111 -6.18 -3.83 -29.14
C ILE A 111 -6.45 -2.72 -30.17
N LEU A 112 -5.69 -1.62 -30.11
CA LEU A 112 -5.84 -0.50 -31.04
C LEU A 112 -5.51 -0.92 -32.49
N ILE A 113 -4.46 -1.72 -32.70
CA ILE A 113 -4.12 -2.30 -34.01
C ILE A 113 -5.25 -3.18 -34.54
N VAL A 114 -5.86 -4.02 -33.68
CA VAL A 114 -7.00 -4.87 -34.06
C VAL A 114 -8.21 -4.02 -34.45
N VAL A 115 -8.53 -2.97 -33.69
CA VAL A 115 -9.61 -2.03 -34.01
C VAL A 115 -9.37 -1.38 -35.38
N TYR A 116 -8.15 -0.94 -35.67
CA TYR A 116 -7.82 -0.36 -36.99
C TYR A 116 -7.91 -1.36 -38.13
N ALA A 117 -7.44 -2.60 -37.94
CA ALA A 117 -7.56 -3.65 -38.95
C ALA A 117 -9.04 -3.99 -39.23
N TYR A 118 -9.86 -4.10 -38.18
CA TYR A 118 -11.28 -4.41 -38.30
C TYR A 118 -12.04 -3.34 -39.09
N PHE A 119 -11.89 -2.06 -38.73
CA PHE A 119 -12.64 -0.98 -39.39
C PHE A 119 -12.09 -0.59 -40.77
N SER A 120 -10.79 -0.77 -41.04
CA SER A 120 -10.22 -0.53 -42.38
C SER A 120 -10.71 -1.53 -43.43
N SER A 121 -11.07 -2.76 -43.01
CA SER A 121 -11.62 -3.79 -43.92
C SER A 121 -12.99 -3.42 -44.51
N HIS A 122 -13.71 -2.49 -43.89
CA HIS A 122 -15.06 -2.07 -44.29
C HIS A 122 -15.08 -0.87 -45.25
N THR A 123 -13.93 -0.24 -45.51
CA THR A 123 -13.78 0.84 -46.49
C THR A 123 -13.16 0.28 -47.79
N LYS A 124 -13.98 0.14 -48.85
CA LYS A 124 -13.54 -0.35 -50.17
C LYS A 124 -12.59 0.64 -50.86
N TYR A 125 -11.28 0.44 -50.70
CA TYR A 125 -10.25 0.72 -51.72
C TYR A 125 -8.93 0.06 -51.30
N SER A 126 -8.49 -0.94 -52.05
CA SER A 126 -7.23 -1.65 -51.80
C SER A 126 -6.12 -1.01 -52.63
N ASP A 127 -5.11 -0.43 -51.96
CA ASP A 127 -3.80 -0.13 -52.56
C ASP A 127 -2.80 -1.23 -52.13
N PRO A 128 -1.77 -1.55 -52.93
CA PRO A 128 -0.99 -2.77 -52.76
C PRO A 128 -0.11 -2.75 -51.50
N GLN A 129 -0.14 -3.89 -50.81
CA GLN A 129 0.53 -4.18 -49.54
C GLN A 129 2.03 -3.83 -49.54
N THR A 130 2.41 -2.86 -48.70
CA THR A 130 3.73 -2.85 -48.10
C THR A 130 3.69 -3.77 -46.88
N GLN A 131 4.46 -4.86 -46.89
CA GLN A 131 4.55 -5.78 -45.74
C GLN A 131 5.02 -5.02 -44.48
N SER A 132 4.12 -4.86 -43.51
CA SER A 132 4.46 -4.35 -42.18
C SER A 132 5.30 -5.40 -41.43
N PRO A 133 6.34 -4.99 -40.68
CA PRO A 133 7.11 -5.92 -39.86
C PRO A 133 6.20 -6.71 -38.90
N LEU A 134 6.51 -7.98 -38.63
CA LEU A 134 5.70 -8.90 -37.82
C LEU A 134 5.28 -8.30 -36.48
N ILE A 135 6.14 -7.49 -35.85
CA ILE A 135 5.89 -6.85 -34.55
C ILE A 135 4.79 -5.78 -34.58
N ASN A 136 4.52 -5.19 -35.75
CA ASN A 136 3.42 -4.23 -35.94
C ASN A 136 2.12 -4.92 -36.39
N THR A 137 2.11 -6.25 -36.52
CA THR A 137 0.87 -7.01 -36.68
C THR A 137 0.18 -7.18 -35.34
N ALA A 138 -1.14 -7.40 -35.33
CA ALA A 138 -1.89 -7.66 -34.10
C ALA A 138 -1.27 -8.80 -33.26
N TRP A 139 -0.78 -9.85 -33.91
CA TRP A 139 -0.11 -10.97 -33.25
C TRP A 139 1.25 -10.59 -32.68
N GLY A 140 2.07 -9.84 -33.42
CA GLY A 140 3.36 -9.38 -32.92
C GLY A 140 3.25 -8.43 -31.74
N ALA A 141 2.31 -7.48 -31.82
CA ALA A 141 2.03 -6.55 -30.71
C ALA A 141 1.47 -7.29 -29.49
N ALA A 142 0.62 -8.30 -29.68
CA ALA A 142 0.11 -9.12 -28.59
C ALA A 142 1.24 -9.91 -27.89
N SER A 143 2.13 -10.53 -28.67
CA SER A 143 3.29 -11.26 -28.13
C SER A 143 4.23 -10.37 -27.30
N THR A 144 4.34 -9.08 -27.63
CA THR A 144 5.10 -8.11 -26.81
C THR A 144 4.32 -7.60 -25.60
N ALA A 145 2.99 -7.47 -25.71
CA ALA A 145 2.16 -6.92 -24.66
C ALA A 145 1.94 -7.92 -23.51
N ILE A 146 1.83 -9.22 -23.79
CA ILE A 146 1.59 -10.24 -22.75
C ILE A 146 2.70 -10.24 -21.68
N PRO A 147 4.00 -10.34 -22.03
CA PRO A 147 5.07 -10.23 -21.03
C PRO A 147 5.09 -8.88 -20.33
N ALA A 148 4.77 -7.79 -21.04
CA ALA A 148 4.71 -6.45 -20.46
C ALA A 148 3.59 -6.30 -19.43
N VAL A 149 2.42 -6.91 -19.67
CA VAL A 149 1.30 -6.94 -18.72
C VAL A 149 1.68 -7.72 -17.48
N ILE A 150 2.28 -8.90 -17.64
CA ILE A 150 2.73 -9.73 -16.51
C ILE A 150 3.76 -8.95 -15.67
N SER A 151 4.73 -8.34 -16.33
CA SER A 151 5.78 -7.53 -15.71
C SER A 151 5.21 -6.33 -14.95
N LEU A 152 4.35 -5.52 -15.57
CA LEU A 152 3.78 -4.31 -14.97
C LEU A 152 2.66 -4.59 -13.94
N SER A 153 2.15 -5.82 -13.87
CA SER A 153 1.19 -6.24 -12.86
C SER A 153 1.86 -6.69 -11.55
N ASN A 154 3.20 -6.72 -11.50
CA ASN A 154 3.98 -7.16 -10.32
C ASN A 154 3.55 -8.54 -9.78
N GLY A 155 3.10 -9.44 -10.65
CA GLY A 155 2.58 -10.76 -10.27
C GLY A 155 1.13 -10.80 -9.79
N ASP A 156 0.49 -9.65 -9.54
CA ASP A 156 -0.93 -9.56 -9.16
C ASP A 156 -1.81 -9.12 -10.34
N LEU A 157 -2.17 -10.11 -11.18
CA LEU A 157 -3.06 -9.88 -12.31
C LEU A 157 -4.48 -9.49 -11.89
N PHE A 158 -4.96 -10.00 -10.74
CA PHE A 158 -6.32 -9.73 -10.28
C PHE A 158 -6.45 -8.31 -9.76
N GLY A 159 -5.52 -7.87 -8.90
CA GLY A 159 -5.45 -6.47 -8.46
C GLY A 159 -5.23 -5.50 -9.63
N SER A 160 -4.59 -5.98 -10.71
CA SER A 160 -4.37 -5.19 -11.92
C SER A 160 -5.61 -5.00 -12.81
N LEU A 161 -6.70 -5.75 -12.63
CA LEU A 161 -7.92 -5.65 -13.45
C LEU A 161 -8.53 -4.24 -13.44
N VAL A 162 -8.35 -3.48 -12.37
CA VAL A 162 -8.82 -2.09 -12.26
C VAL A 162 -8.23 -1.21 -13.37
N SER A 163 -7.02 -1.52 -13.86
CA SER A 163 -6.38 -0.80 -14.97
C SER A 163 -7.05 -0.97 -16.34
N ILE A 164 -8.03 -1.87 -16.45
CA ILE A 164 -8.88 -1.96 -17.66
C ILE A 164 -9.66 -0.66 -17.86
N ILE A 165 -10.04 0.06 -16.80
CA ILE A 165 -10.72 1.36 -16.91
C ILE A 165 -9.85 2.36 -17.69
N LEU A 166 -8.56 2.43 -17.36
CA LEU A 166 -7.59 3.26 -18.06
C LEU A 166 -7.44 2.84 -19.53
N VAL A 167 -7.30 1.54 -19.78
CA VAL A 167 -7.14 0.98 -21.13
C VAL A 167 -8.36 1.30 -22.00
N VAL A 168 -9.58 1.05 -21.52
CA VAL A 168 -10.82 1.30 -22.27
C VAL A 168 -11.01 2.80 -22.54
N SER A 169 -10.74 3.65 -21.55
CA SER A 169 -10.89 5.11 -21.70
C SER A 169 -9.96 5.68 -22.77
N LEU A 170 -8.69 5.26 -22.77
CA LEU A 170 -7.71 5.66 -23.77
C LEU A 170 -7.94 4.99 -25.13
N LEU A 171 -8.46 3.76 -25.16
CA LEU A 171 -8.84 3.07 -26.39
C LEU A 171 -9.91 3.84 -27.15
N VAL A 172 -10.96 4.30 -26.46
CA VAL A 172 -12.01 5.13 -27.06
C VAL A 172 -11.43 6.42 -27.61
N ALA A 173 -10.62 7.14 -26.82
CA ALA A 173 -9.99 8.38 -27.24
C ALA A 173 -9.10 8.20 -28.48
N TYR A 174 -8.11 7.30 -28.42
CA TYR A 174 -7.18 7.09 -29.53
C TYR A 174 -7.84 6.53 -30.79
N SER A 175 -8.86 5.67 -30.65
CA SER A 175 -9.61 5.15 -31.80
C SER A 175 -10.34 6.24 -32.57
N LEU A 176 -10.98 7.18 -31.85
CA LEU A 176 -11.69 8.32 -32.45
C LEU A 176 -10.76 9.40 -33.00
N LEU A 177 -9.53 9.51 -32.49
CA LEU A 177 -8.51 10.42 -33.00
C LEU A 177 -7.84 9.92 -34.29
N ALA A 178 -7.82 8.61 -34.53
CA ALA A 178 -7.30 8.07 -35.78
C ALA A 178 -8.22 8.39 -36.98
N PRO A 179 -7.69 8.48 -38.21
CA PRO A 179 -8.48 8.76 -39.42
C PRO A 179 -9.46 7.65 -39.79
N GLY A 180 -10.72 7.98 -40.13
CA GLY A 180 -11.74 7.02 -40.60
C GLY A 180 -12.93 6.87 -39.64
N TYR A 181 -13.96 6.12 -40.04
CA TYR A 181 -15.20 5.95 -39.27
C TYR A 181 -15.13 4.72 -38.34
N LYS A 182 -15.32 4.90 -37.02
CA LYS A 182 -15.25 3.80 -36.02
C LYS A 182 -16.42 3.88 -35.07
N PHE A 183 -16.90 2.74 -34.61
CA PHE A 183 -18.02 2.64 -33.66
C PHE A 183 -19.29 3.40 -34.11
N GLY A 184 -19.50 3.57 -35.42
CA GLY A 184 -20.62 4.37 -35.92
C GLY A 184 -20.41 5.89 -35.82
N LEU A 185 -19.18 6.36 -35.61
CA LEU A 185 -18.82 7.76 -35.39
C LEU A 185 -17.68 8.23 -36.31
N PRO A 186 -17.69 9.50 -36.75
CA PRO A 186 -16.60 10.07 -37.54
C PRO A 186 -15.36 10.32 -36.66
N SER A 187 -14.18 10.18 -37.27
CA SER A 187 -12.92 10.54 -36.63
C SER A 187 -12.82 12.03 -36.36
N VAL A 188 -12.08 12.38 -35.30
CA VAL A 188 -11.79 13.75 -34.92
C VAL A 188 -10.32 14.03 -35.22
N ASP A 189 -10.08 14.98 -36.12
CA ASP A 189 -8.74 15.53 -36.27
C ASP A 189 -8.44 16.47 -35.10
N ILE A 190 -7.56 16.01 -34.20
CA ILE A 190 -7.22 16.75 -32.99
C ILE A 190 -6.58 18.10 -33.30
N ALA A 191 -5.81 18.22 -34.40
CA ALA A 191 -5.07 19.44 -34.70
C ALA A 191 -6.01 20.58 -35.07
N THR A 192 -7.12 20.28 -35.76
CA THR A 192 -8.14 21.26 -36.14
C THR A 192 -9.17 21.49 -35.04
N CYS A 193 -9.45 20.49 -34.20
CA CYS A 193 -10.44 20.59 -33.11
C CYS A 193 -9.81 20.85 -31.74
N ILE A 194 -8.55 21.29 -31.67
CA ILE A 194 -7.78 21.30 -30.42
C ILE A 194 -8.39 22.22 -29.37
N GLU A 195 -8.89 23.40 -29.76
CA GLU A 195 -9.51 24.36 -28.85
C GLU A 195 -10.79 23.78 -28.21
N GLU A 196 -11.65 23.17 -29.03
CA GLU A 196 -12.91 22.58 -28.56
C GLU A 196 -12.68 21.37 -27.63
N ILE A 197 -11.74 20.47 -27.99
CA ILE A 197 -11.41 19.29 -27.17
C ILE A 197 -10.77 19.73 -25.86
N SER A 198 -9.85 20.70 -25.90
CA SER A 198 -9.15 21.22 -24.73
C SER A 198 -10.12 21.87 -23.75
N PHE A 199 -11.03 22.71 -24.24
CA PHE A 199 -12.08 23.32 -23.41
C PHE A 199 -12.98 22.26 -22.77
N ARG A 200 -13.49 21.30 -23.53
CA ARG A 200 -14.36 20.23 -23.00
C ARG A 200 -13.65 19.37 -21.97
N THR A 201 -12.38 19.04 -22.21
CA THR A 201 -11.57 18.23 -21.30
C THR A 201 -11.32 18.99 -20.00
N ALA A 202 -10.93 20.27 -20.07
CA ALA A 202 -10.76 21.12 -18.90
C ALA A 202 -12.05 21.25 -18.08
N CYS A 203 -13.22 21.44 -18.72
CA CYS A 203 -14.50 21.45 -18.02
C CYS A 203 -14.79 20.15 -17.26
N LEU A 204 -14.57 18.99 -17.89
CA LEU A 204 -14.76 17.70 -17.23
C LEU A 204 -13.79 17.50 -16.06
N LEU A 205 -12.53 17.92 -16.21
CA LEU A 205 -11.53 17.85 -15.15
C LEU A 205 -11.88 18.76 -13.96
N VAL A 206 -12.43 19.96 -14.20
CA VAL A 206 -12.91 20.86 -13.13
C VAL A 206 -14.04 20.19 -12.33
N VAL A 207 -14.97 19.51 -13.01
CA VAL A 207 -16.03 18.74 -12.34
C VAL A 207 -15.42 17.60 -11.50
N SER A 208 -14.44 16.87 -12.04
CA SER A 208 -13.73 15.82 -11.31
C SER A 208 -13.03 16.34 -10.05
N ILE A 209 -12.39 17.52 -10.11
CA ILE A 209 -11.78 18.16 -8.94
C ILE A 209 -12.84 18.54 -7.91
N ALA A 210 -13.98 19.11 -8.34
CA ALA A 210 -15.05 19.47 -7.41
C ALA A 210 -15.57 18.25 -6.64
N VAL A 211 -15.74 17.12 -7.33
CA VAL A 211 -16.10 15.84 -6.70
C VAL A 211 -15.01 15.37 -5.73
N GLN A 212 -13.74 15.44 -6.15
CA GLN A 212 -12.61 15.02 -5.31
C GLN A 212 -12.50 15.88 -4.03
N ILE A 213 -12.66 17.20 -4.14
CA ILE A 213 -12.66 18.14 -2.99
C ILE A 213 -13.82 17.84 -2.05
N PHE A 214 -15.00 17.54 -2.57
CA PHE A 214 -16.17 17.22 -1.76
C PHE A 214 -15.95 15.95 -0.92
N ILE A 215 -15.25 14.94 -1.46
CA ILE A 215 -15.02 13.66 -0.78
C ILE A 215 -13.79 13.69 0.13
N LEU A 216 -12.68 14.27 -0.34
CA LEU A 216 -11.34 14.14 0.27
C LEU A 216 -10.81 15.45 0.88
N GLY A 217 -11.54 16.56 0.73
CA GLY A 217 -11.09 17.89 1.12
C GLY A 217 -10.16 18.55 0.08
N PRO A 218 -9.81 19.83 0.26
CA PRO A 218 -9.00 20.58 -0.71
C PRO A 218 -7.57 20.01 -0.81
N PRO A 219 -6.99 19.93 -2.03
CA PRO A 219 -5.60 19.55 -2.19
C PRO A 219 -4.68 20.66 -1.66
N THR A 220 -3.67 20.29 -0.87
CA THR A 220 -2.56 21.18 -0.53
C THR A 220 -1.53 21.09 -1.66
N SER A 221 -1.48 22.10 -2.52
CA SER A 221 -0.68 22.07 -3.74
C SER A 221 0.37 23.16 -3.79
N ASP A 222 1.61 22.78 -4.09
CA ASP A 222 2.63 23.71 -4.56
C ASP A 222 2.33 24.10 -6.01
N ILE A 223 1.99 25.38 -6.21
CA ILE A 223 1.62 25.95 -7.51
C ILE A 223 2.72 25.72 -8.55
N VAL A 224 3.99 25.80 -8.14
CA VAL A 224 5.14 25.64 -9.05
C VAL A 224 5.16 24.22 -9.62
N THR A 225 5.00 23.21 -8.76
CA THR A 225 4.94 21.81 -9.18
C THR A 225 3.76 21.53 -10.12
N VAL A 226 2.57 22.13 -9.88
CA VAL A 226 1.41 21.99 -10.78
C VAL A 226 1.70 22.55 -12.16
N LEU A 227 2.24 23.78 -12.22
CA LEU A 227 2.55 24.45 -13.48
C LEU A 227 3.62 23.70 -14.27
N LEU A 228 4.67 23.25 -13.60
CA LEU A 228 5.75 22.50 -14.23
C LEU A 228 5.26 21.14 -14.77
N SER A 229 4.54 20.37 -13.95
CA SER A 229 3.98 19.07 -14.36
C SER A 229 2.99 19.24 -15.52
N GLY A 230 2.08 20.22 -15.45
CA GLY A 230 1.14 20.53 -16.53
C GLY A 230 1.83 20.94 -17.82
N SER A 231 2.93 21.70 -17.75
CA SER A 231 3.74 22.06 -18.92
C SER A 231 4.40 20.84 -19.56
N PHE A 232 4.96 19.93 -18.76
CA PHE A 232 5.54 18.68 -19.29
C PHE A 232 4.50 17.78 -19.95
N LYS A 233 3.30 17.68 -19.37
CA LYS A 233 2.18 16.95 -19.98
C LYS A 233 1.73 17.58 -21.29
N ALA A 234 1.65 18.92 -21.37
CA ALA A 234 1.31 19.61 -22.60
C ALA A 234 2.33 19.34 -23.71
N MET A 235 3.63 19.38 -23.38
CA MET A 235 4.70 19.03 -24.31
C MET A 235 4.64 17.56 -24.74
N ALA A 236 4.32 16.64 -23.82
CA ALA A 236 4.13 15.23 -24.13
C ALA A 236 3.01 15.04 -25.17
N TRP A 237 1.82 15.61 -24.91
CA TRP A 237 0.70 15.56 -25.85
C TRP A 237 1.03 16.20 -27.19
N PHE A 238 1.65 17.39 -27.19
CA PHE A 238 2.03 18.10 -28.41
C PHE A 238 2.92 17.24 -29.32
N PHE A 239 4.00 16.68 -28.79
CA PHE A 239 4.89 15.82 -29.57
C PHE A 239 4.24 14.50 -29.96
N THR A 240 3.43 13.89 -29.08
CA THR A 240 2.68 12.67 -29.42
C THR A 240 1.70 12.91 -30.58
N ILE A 241 0.99 14.03 -30.59
CA ILE A 241 0.08 14.41 -31.69
C ILE A 241 0.86 14.58 -32.99
N GLN A 242 1.98 15.30 -32.97
CA GLN A 242 2.82 15.48 -34.17
C GLN A 242 3.31 14.14 -34.73
N THR A 243 3.80 13.25 -33.87
CA THR A 243 4.27 11.93 -34.29
C THR A 243 3.10 11.06 -34.78
N ALA A 244 1.95 11.07 -34.11
CA ALA A 244 0.79 10.28 -34.48
C ALA A 244 0.20 10.71 -35.84
N ASN A 245 0.17 12.01 -36.12
CA ASN A 245 -0.30 12.57 -37.40
C ASN A 245 0.57 12.12 -38.59
N GLN A 246 1.86 11.89 -38.38
CA GLN A 246 2.81 11.43 -39.40
C GLN A 246 2.91 9.90 -39.47
N THR A 247 2.34 9.18 -38.50
CA THR A 247 2.41 7.72 -38.40
C THR A 247 1.03 7.12 -38.13
N SER A 248 0.74 6.77 -36.89
CA SER A 248 -0.58 6.38 -36.42
C SER A 248 -0.71 6.63 -34.92
N TRP A 249 -1.93 6.69 -34.42
CA TRP A 249 -2.21 6.79 -32.98
C TRP A 249 -1.80 5.56 -32.16
N SER A 250 -1.39 4.45 -32.79
CA SER A 250 -0.76 3.32 -32.09
C SER A 250 0.58 3.67 -31.45
N ILE A 251 1.22 4.77 -31.85
CA ILE A 251 2.47 5.24 -31.25
C ILE A 251 2.30 5.71 -29.80
N ALA A 252 1.14 6.28 -29.46
CA ALA A 252 0.87 6.84 -28.12
C ALA A 252 0.94 5.78 -27.00
N PRO A 253 0.24 4.62 -27.09
CA PRO A 253 0.36 3.57 -26.08
C PRO A 253 1.73 2.90 -26.06
N ILE A 254 2.46 2.82 -27.18
CA ILE A 254 3.83 2.29 -27.22
C ILE A 254 4.77 3.20 -26.40
N ILE A 255 4.73 4.51 -26.65
CA ILE A 255 5.52 5.51 -25.90
C ILE A 255 5.14 5.51 -24.42
N GLY A 256 3.84 5.43 -24.11
CA GLY A 256 3.38 5.33 -22.72
C GLY A 256 3.87 4.04 -22.03
N THR A 257 3.92 2.92 -22.75
CA THR A 257 4.42 1.64 -22.20
C THR A 257 5.91 1.74 -21.89
N PHE A 258 6.70 2.35 -22.78
CA PHE A 258 8.10 2.66 -22.50
C PHE A 258 8.24 3.53 -21.25
N ALA A 259 7.52 4.66 -21.20
CA ALA A 259 7.62 5.62 -20.09
C ALA A 259 7.25 4.97 -18.74
N ILE A 260 6.19 4.16 -18.71
CA ILE A 260 5.78 3.44 -17.50
C ILE A 260 6.82 2.40 -17.09
N ALA A 261 7.39 1.64 -18.04
CA ALA A 261 8.35 0.59 -17.73
C ALA A 261 9.71 1.14 -17.29
N CYS A 262 10.21 2.20 -17.93
CA CYS A 262 11.54 2.74 -17.63
C CYS A 262 11.59 3.53 -16.32
N THR A 263 10.46 4.05 -15.86
CA THR A 263 10.35 4.82 -14.60
C THR A 263 9.96 3.98 -13.40
N ARG A 264 9.84 2.66 -13.55
CA ARG A 264 9.68 1.76 -12.40
C ARG A 264 10.95 1.78 -11.56
N ASP A 265 10.78 2.17 -10.30
CA ASP A 265 11.86 2.17 -9.32
C ASP A 265 12.37 0.73 -9.09
N PRO A 266 13.61 0.42 -9.48
CA PRO A 266 14.19 -0.91 -9.31
C PRO A 266 14.27 -1.34 -7.84
N SER A 267 14.41 -0.38 -6.90
CA SER A 267 14.51 -0.67 -5.47
C SER A 267 13.19 -1.15 -4.86
N SER A 268 12.07 -0.83 -5.51
CA SER A 268 10.73 -1.26 -5.08
C SER A 268 10.31 -2.64 -5.60
N GLN A 269 11.18 -3.31 -6.39
CA GLN A 269 10.86 -4.59 -7.02
C GLN A 269 11.16 -5.77 -6.09
N THR A 270 10.33 -6.81 -6.18
CA THR A 270 10.42 -7.98 -5.30
C THR A 270 11.51 -8.97 -5.72
N SER A 271 11.98 -8.89 -6.97
CA SER A 271 13.01 -9.80 -7.51
C SER A 271 13.84 -9.12 -8.61
N GLN A 272 15.07 -9.60 -8.79
CA GLN A 272 15.97 -9.16 -9.86
C GLN A 272 15.37 -9.42 -11.25
N LEU A 273 14.69 -10.56 -11.42
CA LEU A 273 14.03 -10.91 -12.68
C LEU A 273 12.98 -9.87 -13.08
N GLN A 274 12.21 -9.35 -12.12
CA GLN A 274 11.23 -8.30 -12.37
C GLN A 274 11.88 -6.99 -12.85
N GLY A 275 13.01 -6.60 -12.23
CA GLY A 275 13.83 -5.47 -12.71
C GLY A 275 14.31 -5.65 -14.15
N ILE A 276 14.85 -6.83 -14.48
CA ILE A 276 15.27 -7.17 -15.86
C ILE A 276 14.08 -7.13 -16.83
N CYS A 277 12.91 -7.62 -16.41
CA CYS A 277 11.71 -7.58 -17.24
C CYS A 277 11.29 -6.14 -17.58
N HIS A 278 11.42 -5.16 -16.68
CA HIS A 278 11.13 -3.75 -16.99
C HIS A 278 12.11 -3.15 -18.01
N VAL A 279 13.40 -3.46 -17.91
CA VAL A 279 14.41 -3.06 -18.90
C VAL A 279 14.09 -3.69 -20.26
N PHE A 280 13.72 -4.97 -20.28
CA PHE A 280 13.32 -5.68 -21.49
C PHE A 280 12.07 -5.06 -22.14
N VAL A 281 11.02 -4.79 -21.36
CA VAL A 281 9.78 -4.13 -21.86
C VAL A 281 10.09 -2.75 -22.42
N SER A 282 10.99 -1.99 -21.77
CA SER A 282 11.46 -0.69 -22.27
C SER A 282 12.17 -0.82 -23.62
N ALA A 283 13.08 -1.79 -23.77
CA ALA A 283 13.78 -2.05 -25.03
C ALA A 283 12.82 -2.46 -26.17
N VAL A 284 11.86 -3.35 -25.88
CA VAL A 284 10.84 -3.77 -26.86
C VAL A 284 9.94 -2.60 -27.27
N SER A 285 9.55 -1.74 -26.33
CA SER A 285 8.72 -0.56 -26.62
C SER A 285 9.45 0.47 -27.48
N LEU A 286 10.75 0.68 -27.26
CA LEU A 286 11.58 1.52 -28.14
C LEU A 286 11.74 0.88 -29.53
N PHE A 287 11.94 -0.43 -29.60
CA PHE A 287 11.98 -1.15 -30.89
C PHE A 287 10.68 -0.93 -31.67
N GLN A 288 9.52 -1.13 -31.03
CA GLN A 288 8.20 -0.87 -31.63
C GLN A 288 8.06 0.58 -32.09
N THR A 289 8.50 1.53 -31.27
CA THR A 289 8.50 2.95 -31.63
C THR A 289 9.33 3.17 -32.90
N THR A 290 10.54 2.62 -32.98
CA THR A 290 11.38 2.77 -34.17
C THR A 290 10.72 2.17 -35.39
N GLU A 291 10.08 1.00 -35.30
CA GLU A 291 9.44 0.30 -36.43
C GLU A 291 8.13 0.94 -36.92
N VAL A 292 7.43 1.69 -36.08
CA VAL A 292 6.25 2.47 -36.50
C VAL A 292 6.65 3.72 -37.29
N LEU A 293 7.88 4.23 -37.12
CA LEU A 293 8.38 5.37 -37.90
C LEU A 293 8.66 4.98 -39.36
N PRO A 294 8.49 5.92 -40.32
CA PRO A 294 8.72 5.63 -41.74
C PRO A 294 10.17 5.18 -41.99
N LYS A 295 10.35 4.10 -42.77
CA LYS A 295 11.69 3.50 -42.99
C LYS A 295 12.72 4.47 -43.61
N GLN A 296 12.26 5.51 -44.31
CA GLN A 296 13.10 6.49 -45.01
C GLN A 296 13.65 7.60 -44.10
N THR A 297 13.21 7.70 -42.84
CA THR A 297 13.65 8.77 -41.93
C THR A 297 15.09 8.57 -41.45
N LYS A 298 15.90 9.63 -41.52
CA LYS A 298 17.28 9.64 -40.99
C LYS A 298 17.28 9.87 -39.49
N GLY A 299 18.16 9.16 -38.77
CA GLY A 299 18.39 9.38 -37.33
C GLY A 299 17.59 8.49 -36.36
N ARG A 300 16.90 7.44 -36.84
CA ARG A 300 16.12 6.49 -35.99
C ARG A 300 16.92 5.92 -34.81
N SER A 301 18.24 5.73 -34.95
CA SER A 301 19.12 5.25 -33.87
C SER A 301 19.13 6.13 -32.61
N ILE A 302 18.79 7.42 -32.72
CA ILE A 302 18.80 8.35 -31.58
C ILE A 302 17.77 7.95 -30.52
N ILE A 303 16.66 7.33 -30.92
CA ILE A 303 15.61 6.86 -30.00
C ILE A 303 16.16 5.83 -28.99
N TRP A 304 17.16 5.04 -29.38
CA TRP A 304 17.79 4.08 -28.48
C TRP A 304 18.58 4.72 -27.32
N LEU A 305 18.95 6.00 -27.42
CA LEU A 305 19.54 6.72 -26.29
C LEU A 305 18.57 6.80 -25.09
N CYS A 306 17.26 6.78 -25.35
CA CYS A 306 16.26 6.77 -24.29
C CYS A 306 16.32 5.49 -23.42
N LEU A 307 16.88 4.38 -23.92
CA LEU A 307 17.01 3.15 -23.15
C LEU A 307 17.89 3.34 -21.89
N SER A 308 18.80 4.32 -21.92
CA SER A 308 19.61 4.70 -20.76
C SER A 308 18.77 5.07 -19.53
N ALA A 309 17.57 5.63 -19.73
CA ALA A 309 16.63 5.96 -18.65
C ALA A 309 16.17 4.73 -17.85
N SER A 310 16.22 3.53 -18.44
CA SER A 310 15.90 2.27 -17.75
C SER A 310 17.16 1.54 -17.27
N ILE A 311 18.24 1.51 -18.06
CA ILE A 311 19.46 0.78 -17.73
C ILE A 311 20.22 1.42 -16.55
N ILE A 312 20.36 2.75 -16.54
CA ILE A 312 21.17 3.44 -15.51
C ILE A 312 20.59 3.20 -14.10
N PRO A 313 19.29 3.43 -13.84
CA PRO A 313 18.72 3.14 -12.52
C PRO A 313 18.84 1.67 -12.11
N PHE A 314 18.65 0.74 -13.06
CA PHE A 314 18.77 -0.69 -12.79
C PHE A 314 20.21 -1.08 -12.37
N VAL A 315 21.22 -0.68 -13.16
CA VAL A 315 22.62 -0.99 -12.85
C VAL A 315 23.06 -0.33 -11.54
N PHE A 316 22.62 0.91 -11.29
CA PHE A 316 22.91 1.59 -10.02
C PHE A 316 22.30 0.83 -8.83
N ASN A 317 21.05 0.35 -8.95
CA ASN A 317 20.41 -0.43 -7.91
C ASN A 317 21.14 -1.76 -7.63
N GLU A 318 21.53 -2.49 -8.68
CA GLU A 318 22.31 -3.73 -8.54
C GLU A 318 23.68 -3.48 -7.89
N TYR A 319 24.35 -2.39 -8.25
CA TYR A 319 25.60 -1.97 -7.62
C TYR A 319 25.40 -1.68 -6.13
N MET A 320 24.36 -0.92 -5.76
CA MET A 320 24.06 -0.63 -4.36
C MET A 320 23.73 -1.87 -3.54
N ILE A 321 22.99 -2.83 -4.11
CA ILE A 321 22.70 -4.12 -3.47
C ILE A 321 23.99 -4.90 -3.24
N HIS A 322 24.85 -5.00 -4.25
CA HIS A 322 26.12 -5.72 -4.14
C HIS A 322 27.06 -5.10 -3.10
N GLU A 323 27.16 -3.77 -3.08
CA GLU A 323 27.95 -3.05 -2.09
C GLU A 323 27.43 -3.28 -0.67
N ALA A 324 26.10 -3.21 -0.47
CA ALA A 324 25.48 -3.49 0.82
C ALA A 324 25.72 -4.93 1.29
N GLN A 325 25.65 -5.91 0.38
CA GLN A 325 25.97 -7.31 0.68
C GLN A 325 27.43 -7.51 1.06
N ASN A 326 28.36 -6.90 0.32
CA ASN A 326 29.79 -6.97 0.64
C ASN A 326 30.11 -6.30 1.97
N ALA A 327 29.51 -5.15 2.27
CA ALA A 327 29.64 -4.48 3.56
C ALA A 327 29.09 -5.34 4.71
N ALA A 328 27.93 -5.98 4.51
CA ALA A 328 27.37 -6.92 5.48
C ALA A 328 28.29 -8.13 5.69
N ILE A 329 28.79 -8.76 4.62
CA ILE A 329 29.73 -9.87 4.71
C ILE A 329 30.98 -9.44 5.47
N ASN A 330 31.61 -8.32 5.12
CA ASN A 330 32.83 -7.85 5.79
C ASN A 330 32.61 -7.53 7.27
N THR A 331 31.42 -7.05 7.64
CA THR A 331 31.07 -6.74 9.04
C THR A 331 30.72 -8.00 9.84
N LEU A 332 30.08 -8.98 9.21
CA LEU A 332 29.52 -10.17 9.85
C LEU A 332 30.41 -11.42 9.69
N SER A 333 31.50 -11.35 8.92
CA SER A 333 32.45 -12.46 8.72
C SER A 333 33.39 -12.70 9.91
N ASP A 334 33.24 -11.95 11.01
CA ASP A 334 33.90 -12.32 12.26
C ASP A 334 33.32 -13.69 12.70
N THR A 335 34.18 -14.65 13.03
CA THR A 335 33.83 -16.07 13.30
C THR A 335 32.92 -16.29 14.52
N GLN A 336 32.42 -15.21 15.12
CA GLN A 336 31.50 -15.24 16.24
C GLN A 336 30.05 -15.24 15.73
N PRO A 337 29.20 -16.20 16.15
CA PRO A 337 27.80 -16.23 15.75
C PRO A 337 27.10 -14.93 16.16
N HIS A 338 26.19 -14.44 15.32
CA HIS A 338 25.49 -13.19 15.58
C HIS A 338 24.71 -13.29 16.91
N PRO A 339 24.66 -12.26 17.78
CA PRO A 339 24.01 -12.36 19.09
C PRO A 339 22.55 -12.81 19.04
N VAL A 340 21.81 -12.39 18.01
CA VAL A 340 20.44 -12.84 17.75
C VAL A 340 20.37 -14.33 17.45
N GLU A 341 21.35 -14.89 16.73
CA GLU A 341 21.42 -16.33 16.45
C GLU A 341 21.63 -17.11 17.75
N VAL A 342 22.55 -16.65 18.61
CA VAL A 342 22.79 -17.25 19.93
C VAL A 342 21.54 -17.19 20.82
N LEU A 343 20.85 -16.06 20.86
CA LEU A 343 19.61 -15.91 21.64
C LEU A 343 18.47 -16.77 21.08
N ALA A 344 18.32 -16.83 19.75
CA ALA A 344 17.33 -17.67 19.08
C ALA A 344 17.60 -19.16 19.33
N GLN A 345 18.86 -19.59 19.28
CA GLN A 345 19.25 -20.96 19.60
C GLN A 345 18.91 -21.29 21.06
N ARG A 346 19.32 -20.45 22.03
CA ARG A 346 18.98 -20.67 23.45
C ARG A 346 17.47 -20.70 23.69
N ALA A 347 16.70 -19.83 23.03
CA ALA A 347 15.24 -19.82 23.14
C ALA A 347 14.62 -21.10 22.57
N THR A 348 15.15 -21.61 21.45
CA THR A 348 14.74 -22.88 20.84
C THR A 348 15.03 -24.04 21.79
N GLU A 349 16.24 -24.12 22.34
CA GLU A 349 16.63 -25.16 23.29
C GLU A 349 15.73 -25.14 24.55
N ARG A 350 15.43 -23.95 25.10
CA ARG A 350 14.50 -23.79 26.24
C ARG A 350 13.09 -24.26 25.90
N TYR A 351 12.59 -23.89 24.72
CA TYR A 351 11.27 -24.30 24.26
C TYR A 351 11.18 -25.82 24.04
N GLU A 352 12.18 -26.42 23.39
CA GLU A 352 12.23 -27.87 23.19
C GLU A 352 12.32 -28.63 24.50
N ALA A 353 13.10 -28.14 25.46
CA ALA A 353 13.18 -28.71 26.81
C ALA A 353 11.82 -28.61 27.54
N MET A 354 11.15 -27.45 27.49
CA MET A 354 9.82 -27.27 28.06
C MET A 354 8.81 -28.24 27.43
N MET A 355 8.82 -28.37 26.10
CA MET A 355 7.93 -29.26 25.36
C MET A 355 8.18 -30.74 25.69
N LYS A 356 9.44 -31.15 25.84
CA LYS A 356 9.81 -32.52 26.21
C LYS A 356 9.37 -32.89 27.64
N ASN A 357 9.29 -31.90 28.53
CA ASN A 357 8.98 -32.10 29.94
C ASN A 357 7.49 -31.99 30.29
N GLN A 358 6.60 -31.84 29.30
CA GLN A 358 5.15 -31.75 29.54
C GLN A 358 4.58 -33.07 30.08
N SER A 359 3.73 -33.00 31.10
CA SER A 359 3.13 -34.19 31.69
C SER A 359 2.18 -34.95 30.75
N ALA A 360 2.38 -36.26 30.66
CA ALA A 360 1.55 -37.17 29.86
C ALA A 360 0.33 -37.73 30.62
N THR A 361 0.38 -37.77 31.95
CA THR A 361 -0.69 -38.28 32.82
C THR A 361 -1.14 -37.21 33.82
N TYR A 362 -2.33 -37.40 34.37
CA TYR A 362 -2.88 -36.49 35.37
C TYR A 362 -2.03 -36.45 36.64
N GLU A 363 -1.59 -37.61 37.12
CA GLU A 363 -0.75 -37.73 38.32
C GLU A 363 0.59 -37.04 38.14
N ALA A 364 1.19 -37.14 36.95
CA ALA A 364 2.41 -36.42 36.60
C ALA A 364 2.18 -34.90 36.60
N ALA A 365 1.07 -34.42 36.02
CA ALA A 365 0.74 -33.00 36.00
C ALA A 365 0.51 -32.45 37.42
N VAL A 366 -0.13 -33.24 38.30
CA VAL A 366 -0.29 -32.89 39.72
C VAL A 366 1.06 -32.81 40.43
N ALA A 367 1.94 -33.79 40.21
CA ALA A 367 3.27 -33.80 40.81
C ALA A 367 4.12 -32.61 40.34
N GLU A 368 4.09 -32.29 39.04
CA GLU A 368 4.81 -31.15 38.47
C GLU A 368 4.27 -29.82 39.00
N TYR A 369 2.94 -29.66 39.08
CA TYR A 369 2.31 -28.46 39.65
C TYR A 369 2.75 -28.22 41.11
N LYS A 370 2.74 -29.27 41.94
CA LYS A 370 3.22 -29.19 43.34
C LYS A 370 4.70 -28.89 43.43
N ARG A 371 5.51 -29.52 42.58
CA ARG A 371 6.96 -29.31 42.53
C ARG A 371 7.30 -27.86 42.15
N ARG A 372 6.59 -27.29 41.17
CA ARG A 372 6.86 -25.98 40.59
C ARG A 372 6.26 -24.83 41.40
N TYR A 373 5.03 -24.96 41.87
CA TYR A 373 4.30 -23.87 42.53
C TYR A 373 4.17 -24.01 44.05
N HIS A 374 4.62 -25.14 44.61
CA HIS A 374 4.60 -25.39 46.06
C HIS A 374 3.21 -25.31 46.71
N ILE A 375 2.15 -25.51 45.92
CA ILE A 375 0.76 -25.56 46.38
C ILE A 375 0.04 -26.71 45.67
N ASP A 376 -1.06 -27.19 46.27
CA ASP A 376 -1.92 -28.17 45.62
C ASP A 376 -2.61 -27.56 44.38
N PRO A 377 -2.84 -28.34 43.31
CA PRO A 377 -3.63 -27.89 42.16
C PRO A 377 -5.05 -27.46 42.55
N PRO A 378 -5.63 -26.46 41.86
CA PRO A 378 -6.96 -25.95 42.19
C PRO A 378 -8.05 -27.00 41.96
N PRO A 379 -9.22 -26.86 42.61
CA PRO A 379 -10.39 -27.68 42.31
C PRO A 379 -10.72 -27.65 40.81
N GLY A 380 -10.97 -28.83 40.23
CA GLY A 380 -11.24 -28.97 38.79
C GLY A 380 -10.01 -29.16 37.91
N PHE A 381 -8.81 -29.30 38.49
CA PHE A 381 -7.57 -29.52 37.74
C PHE A 381 -7.62 -30.77 36.84
N GLU A 382 -8.22 -31.87 37.30
CA GLU A 382 -8.42 -33.05 36.45
C GLU A 382 -9.28 -32.76 35.23
N GLY A 383 -10.36 -31.98 35.42
CA GLY A 383 -11.23 -31.54 34.33
C GLY A 383 -10.48 -30.67 33.31
N TRP A 384 -9.62 -29.77 33.78
CA TRP A 384 -8.70 -29.01 32.93
C TRP A 384 -7.75 -29.94 32.16
N PHE A 385 -7.13 -30.94 32.81
CA PHE A 385 -6.16 -31.84 32.17
C PHE A 385 -6.82 -32.63 31.04
N GLN A 386 -8.00 -33.19 31.31
CA GLN A 386 -8.78 -33.89 30.31
C GLN A 386 -9.21 -32.98 29.15
N PHE A 387 -9.59 -31.74 29.45
CA PHE A 387 -9.93 -30.74 28.43
C PHE A 387 -8.72 -30.43 27.54
N ALA A 388 -7.56 -30.15 28.13
CA ALA A 388 -6.32 -29.83 27.41
C ALA A 388 -5.89 -30.99 26.51
N ARG A 389 -5.93 -32.22 27.03
CA ARG A 389 -5.63 -33.45 26.26
C ARG A 389 -6.58 -33.63 25.07
N ARG A 390 -7.89 -33.48 25.26
CA ARG A 390 -8.89 -33.63 24.17
C ARG A 390 -8.71 -32.60 23.05
N HIS A 391 -8.19 -31.43 23.36
CA HIS A 391 -7.93 -30.37 22.40
C HIS A 391 -6.49 -30.34 21.89
N ASN A 392 -5.69 -31.38 22.17
CA ASN A 392 -4.29 -31.49 21.77
C ASN A 392 -3.47 -30.25 22.17
N SER A 393 -3.68 -29.74 23.39
CA SER A 393 -2.88 -28.63 23.91
C SER A 393 -1.41 -29.08 23.98
N PRO A 394 -0.48 -28.33 23.36
CA PRO A 394 0.95 -28.64 23.45
C PRO A 394 1.51 -28.38 24.85
N ILE A 395 0.90 -27.44 25.58
CA ILE A 395 1.30 -27.05 26.94
C ILE A 395 0.21 -27.54 27.91
N ILE A 396 0.64 -28.30 28.90
CA ILE A 396 -0.15 -28.96 29.93
C ILE A 396 0.12 -28.23 31.25
N ASP A 397 1.31 -28.31 31.82
CA ASP A 397 1.56 -27.95 33.22
C ASP A 397 2.40 -26.68 33.43
N ASP A 398 2.46 -25.80 32.43
CA ASP A 398 3.11 -24.48 32.54
C ASP A 398 2.10 -23.35 32.82
N PHE A 399 2.07 -22.92 34.08
CA PHE A 399 1.20 -21.89 34.63
C PHE A 399 1.98 -20.71 35.25
N ASP A 400 3.24 -20.49 34.87
CA ASP A 400 4.14 -19.53 35.55
C ASP A 400 3.57 -18.10 35.55
N MET A 401 3.01 -17.68 34.41
CA MET A 401 2.35 -16.38 34.27
C MET A 401 1.10 -16.27 35.17
N ILE A 402 0.29 -17.32 35.23
CA ILE A 402 -0.93 -17.32 36.07
C ILE A 402 -0.54 -17.30 37.54
N SER A 403 0.39 -18.18 37.93
CA SER A 403 0.87 -18.33 39.30
C SER A 403 1.46 -17.03 39.84
N SER A 404 2.37 -16.40 39.09
CA SER A 404 2.96 -15.09 39.46
C SER A 404 1.90 -13.98 39.56
N SER A 405 0.92 -13.96 38.65
CA SER A 405 -0.15 -12.96 38.65
C SER A 405 -1.11 -13.11 39.84
N ILE A 406 -1.40 -14.35 40.28
CA ILE A 406 -2.32 -14.61 41.39
C ILE A 406 -1.62 -14.61 42.76
N ALA A 407 -0.30 -14.84 42.81
CA ALA A 407 0.46 -14.96 44.05
C ALA A 407 0.21 -13.83 45.07
N PRO A 408 0.10 -12.54 44.67
CA PRO A 408 -0.23 -11.47 45.61
C PRO A 408 -1.58 -11.63 46.31
N PHE A 409 -2.54 -12.26 45.64
CA PHE A 409 -3.91 -12.46 46.13
C PHE A 409 -4.05 -13.72 47.00
N LEU A 410 -3.09 -14.65 46.96
CA LEU A 410 -3.14 -15.87 47.78
C LEU A 410 -3.02 -15.61 49.29
N LYS A 411 -2.58 -14.41 49.69
CA LYS A 411 -2.46 -13.99 51.10
C LYS A 411 -3.72 -13.33 51.66
N ILE A 412 -4.73 -13.07 50.83
CA ILE A 412 -5.99 -12.42 51.22
C ILE A 412 -7.18 -13.34 50.92
N SER A 413 -8.26 -13.17 51.66
CA SER A 413 -9.46 -13.98 51.47
C SER A 413 -10.22 -13.59 50.20
N GLY A 414 -10.93 -14.54 49.59
CA GLY A 414 -11.79 -14.25 48.44
C GLY A 414 -12.91 -13.23 48.74
N LYS A 415 -13.32 -13.12 50.01
CA LYS A 415 -14.28 -12.10 50.46
C LYS A 415 -13.67 -10.70 50.35
N GLU A 416 -12.46 -10.50 50.87
CA GLU A 416 -11.74 -9.23 50.80
C GLU A 416 -11.51 -8.81 49.34
N VAL A 417 -11.11 -9.74 48.47
CA VAL A 417 -10.97 -9.48 47.02
C VAL A 417 -12.30 -9.02 46.41
N ALA A 418 -13.39 -9.74 46.70
CA ALA A 418 -14.71 -9.40 46.16
C ALA A 418 -15.22 -8.04 46.68
N GLU A 419 -14.97 -7.71 47.93
CA GLU A 419 -15.28 -6.40 48.52
C GLU A 419 -14.46 -5.29 47.84
N ALA A 420 -13.15 -5.46 47.71
CA ALA A 420 -12.27 -4.51 47.01
C ALA A 420 -12.71 -4.27 45.56
N MET A 421 -13.10 -5.32 44.83
CA MET A 421 -13.62 -5.19 43.46
C MET A 421 -14.93 -4.41 43.40
N ASN A 422 -15.86 -4.65 44.32
CA ASN A 422 -17.13 -3.93 44.35
C ASN A 422 -16.91 -2.46 44.70
N GLU A 423 -16.03 -2.16 45.65
CA GLU A 423 -15.69 -0.79 46.02
C GLU A 423 -15.00 -0.06 44.86
N LEU A 424 -14.01 -0.66 44.20
CA LEU A 424 -13.36 -0.09 43.01
C LEU A 424 -14.35 0.22 41.88
N TYR A 425 -15.34 -0.65 41.66
CA TYR A 425 -16.34 -0.42 40.63
C TYR A 425 -17.29 0.74 40.97
N LYS A 426 -17.61 0.94 42.25
CA LYS A 426 -18.46 2.04 42.73
C LYS A 426 -17.72 3.36 42.83
N THR A 427 -16.39 3.35 42.96
CA THR A 427 -15.57 4.57 43.04
C THR A 427 -15.86 5.49 41.85
N SER A 428 -16.13 6.76 42.15
CA SER A 428 -16.39 7.77 41.11
C SER A 428 -15.19 7.88 40.16
N GLY A 429 -15.45 7.92 38.87
CA GLY A 429 -14.40 7.96 37.84
C GLY A 429 -13.76 6.61 37.48
N SER A 430 -14.21 5.50 38.10
CA SER A 430 -13.76 4.16 37.73
C SER A 430 -14.08 3.82 36.27
N GLU A 431 -13.05 3.44 35.51
CA GLU A 431 -13.12 3.11 34.07
C GLU A 431 -12.83 1.62 33.83
N VAL A 432 -13.52 0.75 34.59
CA VAL A 432 -13.40 -0.71 34.51
C VAL A 432 -14.73 -1.36 34.13
N TRP A 433 -14.64 -2.47 33.42
CA TRP A 433 -15.80 -3.32 33.14
C TRP A 433 -16.00 -4.31 34.27
N PHE A 434 -17.22 -4.36 34.81
CA PHE A 434 -17.61 -5.37 35.80
C PHE A 434 -18.28 -6.54 35.10
N CYS A 435 -17.64 -7.69 35.14
CA CYS A 435 -18.06 -8.91 34.46
C CYS A 435 -18.47 -10.00 35.47
N LYS A 436 -19.63 -10.62 35.24
CA LYS A 436 -20.14 -11.75 36.01
C LYS A 436 -20.31 -12.95 35.08
N PHE A 437 -19.58 -14.01 35.35
CA PHE A 437 -19.71 -15.30 34.68
C PHE A 437 -20.60 -16.23 35.51
N VAL A 438 -21.61 -16.81 34.88
CA VAL A 438 -22.53 -17.78 35.49
C VAL A 438 -22.16 -19.17 35.00
N GLY A 439 -21.55 -19.96 35.87
CA GLY A 439 -20.99 -21.27 35.55
C GLY A 439 -22.02 -22.25 34.98
N ARG A 440 -23.21 -22.28 35.58
CA ARG A 440 -24.30 -23.20 35.17
C ARG A 440 -24.72 -23.02 33.70
N THR A 441 -24.69 -21.79 33.18
CA THR A 441 -25.15 -21.47 31.82
C THR A 441 -24.01 -21.11 30.87
N SER A 442 -22.76 -21.07 31.34
CA SER A 442 -21.60 -20.58 30.58
C SER A 442 -21.78 -19.15 30.03
N GLU A 443 -22.49 -18.29 30.76
CA GLU A 443 -22.84 -16.94 30.29
C GLU A 443 -22.05 -15.85 31.04
N MET A 444 -21.38 -14.97 30.30
CA MET A 444 -20.68 -13.78 30.78
C MET A 444 -21.51 -12.51 30.56
N LYS A 445 -21.79 -11.77 31.64
CA LYS A 445 -22.45 -10.46 31.62
C LYS A 445 -21.53 -9.36 32.11
N CYS A 446 -21.12 -8.48 31.21
CA CYS A 446 -20.26 -7.34 31.49
C CYS A 446 -21.02 -6.02 31.44
N LYS A 447 -20.74 -5.13 32.39
CA LYS A 447 -21.34 -3.80 32.49
C LYS A 447 -20.27 -2.76 32.78
N HIS A 448 -20.42 -1.57 32.19
CA HIS A 448 -19.58 -0.41 32.45
C HIS A 448 -20.46 0.76 32.91
N PRO A 449 -20.01 1.64 33.83
CA PRO A 449 -20.83 2.73 34.34
C PRO A 449 -21.28 3.73 33.26
N ARG A 450 -20.43 3.96 32.24
CA ARG A 450 -20.63 5.01 31.23
C ARG A 450 -20.60 4.54 29.76
N ARG A 451 -20.38 3.25 29.50
CA ARG A 451 -20.15 2.73 28.13
C ARG A 451 -21.17 1.67 27.81
N VAL A 452 -21.84 1.81 26.67
CA VAL A 452 -22.83 0.88 26.13
C VAL A 452 -22.39 0.59 24.70
N TYR A 453 -22.13 -0.68 24.35
CA TYR A 453 -21.60 -1.09 23.03
C TYR A 453 -20.12 -0.76 22.78
N ASP A 454 -19.23 -1.08 23.73
CA ASP A 454 -17.78 -0.93 23.59
C ASP A 454 -17.08 -2.21 24.08
N ARG A 455 -15.93 -2.55 23.48
CA ARG A 455 -15.07 -3.74 23.69
C ARG A 455 -15.71 -5.15 23.58
N HIS A 456 -17.02 -5.30 23.75
CA HIS A 456 -17.79 -6.55 23.59
C HIS A 456 -17.29 -7.76 24.42
N TYR A 457 -16.80 -7.56 25.64
CA TYR A 457 -16.26 -8.64 26.49
C TYR A 457 -17.23 -9.80 26.73
N SER A 458 -18.52 -9.53 26.91
CA SER A 458 -19.54 -10.58 27.03
C SER A 458 -19.54 -11.53 25.83
N LEU A 459 -19.52 -10.99 24.61
CA LEU A 459 -19.49 -11.79 23.39
C LEU A 459 -18.20 -12.60 23.27
N LEU A 460 -17.06 -11.99 23.60
CA LEU A 460 -15.75 -12.64 23.57
C LEU A 460 -15.74 -13.88 24.47
N PHE A 461 -16.07 -13.73 25.75
CA PHE A 461 -16.08 -14.85 26.69
C PHE A 461 -17.16 -15.88 26.36
N ASN A 462 -18.36 -15.46 25.95
CA ASN A 462 -19.43 -16.38 25.56
C ASN A 462 -19.02 -17.25 24.37
N ARG A 463 -18.29 -16.70 23.40
CA ARG A 463 -17.78 -17.46 22.26
C ARG A 463 -16.66 -18.42 22.67
N LEU A 464 -15.76 -18.01 23.57
CA LEU A 464 -14.66 -18.86 24.04
C LEU A 464 -15.12 -20.01 24.93
N LEU A 465 -16.15 -19.79 25.76
CA LEU A 465 -16.60 -20.72 26.80
C LEU A 465 -17.96 -21.37 26.51
N TYR A 466 -18.43 -21.29 25.26
CA TYR A 466 -19.80 -21.67 24.86
C TYR A 466 -20.17 -23.12 25.18
N ASN A 467 -19.20 -24.04 25.18
CA ASN A 467 -19.40 -25.48 25.34
C ASN A 467 -19.02 -26.00 26.74
N LEU A 468 -18.95 -25.13 27.76
CA LEU A 468 -18.55 -25.48 29.12
C LEU A 468 -19.64 -25.25 30.22
N PRO A 469 -20.96 -25.39 29.94
CA PRO A 469 -21.98 -25.15 30.96
C PRO A 469 -21.84 -26.15 32.12
N GLY A 470 -21.80 -25.63 33.35
CA GLY A 470 -21.67 -26.43 34.57
C GLY A 470 -20.25 -26.89 34.89
N VAL A 471 -19.26 -26.61 34.04
CA VAL A 471 -17.86 -27.01 34.26
C VAL A 471 -17.12 -25.98 35.11
N LEU A 472 -17.26 -24.71 34.77
CA LEU A 472 -16.56 -23.61 35.44
C LEU A 472 -17.41 -23.03 36.59
N PRO A 473 -16.80 -22.55 37.68
CA PRO A 473 -17.53 -21.91 38.77
C PRO A 473 -18.08 -20.53 38.38
N ASN A 474 -18.91 -19.95 39.24
CA ASN A 474 -19.28 -18.54 39.09
C ASN A 474 -18.06 -17.66 39.37
N VAL A 475 -17.77 -16.73 38.46
CA VAL A 475 -16.60 -15.83 38.56
C VAL A 475 -17.04 -14.38 38.39
N LYS A 476 -16.43 -13.48 39.16
CA LYS A 476 -16.54 -12.03 38.96
C LYS A 476 -15.17 -11.51 38.55
N LEU A 477 -15.13 -10.60 37.58
CA LEU A 477 -13.90 -10.01 37.06
C LEU A 477 -14.08 -8.49 36.90
N LEU A 478 -13.01 -7.75 37.15
CA LEU A 478 -12.87 -6.38 36.69
C LEU A 478 -11.90 -6.36 35.52
N ILE A 479 -12.29 -5.75 34.41
CA ILE A 479 -11.45 -5.67 33.21
C ILE A 479 -11.03 -4.22 32.99
N ASN A 480 -9.73 -3.98 33.05
CA ASN A 480 -9.11 -2.76 32.54
C ASN A 480 -9.16 -2.79 31.01
N HIS A 481 -9.63 -1.71 30.40
CA HIS A 481 -9.74 -1.59 28.94
C HIS A 481 -8.80 -0.51 28.36
N PHE A 482 -7.95 0.10 29.18
CA PHE A 482 -6.88 0.99 28.72
C PHE A 482 -5.58 0.21 28.55
N ASP A 483 -4.66 0.79 27.79
CA ASP A 483 -3.37 0.20 27.47
C ASP A 483 -2.43 0.28 28.70
N GLU A 484 -2.63 1.28 29.56
CA GLU A 484 -1.89 1.48 30.80
C GLU A 484 -2.40 0.56 31.94
N PRO A 485 -1.49 -0.09 32.71
CA PRO A 485 -1.86 -0.85 33.90
C PRO A 485 -2.41 0.06 35.00
N ARG A 486 -3.19 -0.51 35.93
CA ARG A 486 -3.88 0.27 36.97
C ARG A 486 -3.49 -0.06 38.39
N ILE A 487 -3.05 -1.28 38.68
CA ILE A 487 -2.87 -1.73 40.06
C ILE A 487 -1.39 -1.67 40.40
N MET A 488 -1.06 -0.87 41.40
CA MET A 488 0.24 -0.93 42.08
C MET A 488 0.04 -1.74 43.36
N ILE A 489 0.70 -2.90 43.45
CA ILE A 489 0.61 -3.75 44.65
C ILE A 489 1.62 -3.20 45.67
N PRO A 490 1.17 -2.77 46.87
CA PRO A 490 2.08 -2.25 47.88
C PRO A 490 3.02 -3.34 48.41
N SER A 491 4.24 -2.94 48.76
CA SER A 491 5.19 -3.81 49.46
C SER A 491 4.61 -4.24 50.82
N ALA A 492 4.91 -5.47 51.27
CA ALA A 492 4.27 -6.22 52.36
C ALA A 492 4.31 -5.59 53.79
N LYS A 493 4.61 -4.30 53.91
CA LYS A 493 4.71 -3.53 55.17
C LYS A 493 3.60 -2.47 55.34
N GLY A 494 2.51 -2.54 54.57
CA GLY A 494 1.38 -1.61 54.64
C GLY A 494 0.29 -2.04 55.63
N ASP A 495 -0.30 -1.05 56.31
CA ASP A 495 -1.38 -1.18 57.30
C ASP A 495 -2.69 -1.69 56.63
N PRO A 496 -3.41 -2.70 57.17
CA PRO A 496 -4.59 -3.31 56.54
C PRO A 496 -5.81 -2.39 56.31
N GLN A 497 -5.74 -1.11 56.69
CA GLN A 497 -6.86 -0.17 56.68
C GLN A 497 -6.78 0.94 55.60
N GLN A 498 -5.84 0.88 54.63
CA GLN A 498 -5.80 1.89 53.58
C GLN A 498 -6.97 1.75 52.59
N GLN A 499 -7.74 2.84 52.45
CA GLN A 499 -8.80 2.97 51.45
C GLN A 499 -8.20 3.00 50.05
N LEU A 500 -8.76 2.20 49.14
CA LEU A 500 -8.46 2.22 47.71
C LEU A 500 -8.57 3.64 47.13
N LYS A 501 -7.43 4.26 46.82
CA LYS A 501 -7.39 5.62 46.25
C LYS A 501 -7.09 5.56 44.76
N LEU A 502 -8.05 6.01 43.95
CA LEU A 502 -7.87 6.22 42.52
C LEU A 502 -7.19 7.58 42.30
N THR A 503 -6.01 7.56 41.67
CA THR A 503 -5.24 8.76 41.34
C THR A 503 -5.15 8.89 39.83
N ASP A 504 -5.56 10.06 39.31
CA ASP A 504 -5.42 10.39 37.90
C ASP A 504 -4.04 10.96 37.63
N MET A 505 -3.25 10.19 36.88
CA MET A 505 -1.91 10.52 36.41
C MET A 505 -1.89 10.78 34.90
N SER A 506 -3.05 11.00 34.29
CA SER A 506 -3.13 11.33 32.88
C SER A 506 -2.35 12.60 32.59
N GLN A 507 -1.52 12.54 31.55
CA GLN A 507 -0.63 13.61 31.09
C GLN A 507 0.42 14.06 32.11
N GLN A 508 0.67 13.26 33.16
CA GLN A 508 1.65 13.55 34.20
C GLN A 508 2.77 12.50 34.21
N PRO A 509 4.02 12.86 34.57
CA PRO A 509 5.08 11.88 34.77
C PRO A 509 4.70 10.85 35.83
N THR A 510 4.83 9.56 35.51
CA THR A 510 4.44 8.47 36.43
C THR A 510 5.63 7.75 37.06
N TRP A 511 6.85 7.97 36.56
CA TRP A 511 8.05 7.23 36.95
C TRP A 511 8.25 7.13 38.47
N ASP A 512 8.23 8.27 39.16
CA ASP A 512 8.54 8.34 40.59
C ASP A 512 7.46 7.61 41.42
N ILE A 513 6.22 7.54 40.92
CA ILE A 513 5.13 6.78 41.54
C ILE A 513 5.32 5.28 41.31
N LEU A 514 5.62 4.86 40.08
CA LEU A 514 5.80 3.45 39.73
C LEU A 514 7.02 2.85 40.44
N THR A 515 8.06 3.65 40.68
CA THR A 515 9.31 3.22 41.31
C THR A 515 9.41 3.54 42.81
N MET A 516 8.35 4.06 43.44
CA MET A 516 8.40 4.49 44.85
C MET A 516 8.73 3.37 45.85
N SER A 517 8.43 2.12 45.49
CA SER A 517 8.65 0.93 46.34
C SER A 517 9.97 0.22 46.02
N CYS A 518 10.74 0.72 45.05
CA CYS A 518 12.03 0.17 44.72
C CYS A 518 12.98 0.35 45.92
N SER A 519 13.63 -0.75 46.33
CA SER A 519 14.76 -0.65 47.25
C SER A 519 15.94 0.03 46.54
N ALA A 520 16.87 0.62 47.29
CA ALA A 520 18.10 1.16 46.73
C ALA A 520 18.98 0.00 46.22
N THR A 521 18.67 -0.52 45.04
CA THR A 521 19.39 -1.62 44.42
C THR A 521 20.66 -1.07 43.77
N LYS A 522 21.80 -1.73 44.02
CA LYS A 522 23.04 -1.44 43.29
C LYS A 522 22.84 -1.79 41.83
N ARG A 523 23.31 -0.90 40.95
CA ARG A 523 23.39 -1.09 39.51
C ARG A 523 24.21 -2.36 39.23
N GLU A 524 23.57 -3.42 38.74
CA GLU A 524 24.30 -4.54 38.13
C GLU A 524 24.73 -4.05 36.75
N THR A 525 26.04 -3.92 36.55
CA THR A 525 26.60 -3.55 35.26
C THR A 525 26.48 -4.78 34.35
N GLU A 526 25.47 -4.82 33.49
CA GLU A 526 25.42 -5.86 32.46
C GLU A 526 26.59 -5.70 31.49
N GLU A 527 27.30 -6.81 31.24
CA GLU A 527 28.31 -6.88 30.19
C GLU A 527 27.66 -6.60 28.85
N ARG A 528 28.12 -5.54 28.18
CA ARG A 528 27.68 -5.19 26.83
C ARG A 528 28.29 -6.17 25.84
N ILE A 529 27.59 -7.26 25.56
CA ILE A 529 28.00 -8.19 24.52
C ILE A 529 27.72 -7.53 23.16
N HIS A 530 28.78 -7.15 22.43
CA HIS A 530 28.76 -6.55 21.08
C HIS A 530 28.18 -5.13 20.93
N GLY A 531 28.18 -4.31 21.99
CA GLY A 531 27.88 -2.87 21.89
C GLY A 531 26.40 -2.50 21.74
N LEU A 532 25.50 -3.47 21.59
CA LEU A 532 24.03 -3.29 21.64
C LEU A 532 23.44 -4.08 22.82
N PRO A 533 22.56 -3.48 23.64
CA PRO A 533 21.91 -4.19 24.74
C PRO A 533 20.75 -5.05 24.20
N PHE A 534 20.98 -6.36 24.06
CA PHE A 534 19.90 -7.31 23.77
C PHE A 534 19.26 -7.79 25.08
N VAL A 535 17.93 -7.91 25.07
CA VAL A 535 17.14 -8.48 26.19
C VAL A 535 17.50 -9.97 26.34
N GLN A 536 18.04 -10.35 27.50
CA GLN A 536 18.42 -11.74 27.80
C GLN A 536 17.42 -12.42 28.73
N ASP A 537 16.82 -11.65 29.64
CA ASP A 537 15.78 -12.09 30.56
C ASP A 537 14.72 -11.00 30.68
N HIS A 538 13.59 -11.21 30.00
CA HIS A 538 12.50 -10.25 29.98
C HIS A 538 12.01 -9.83 31.38
N LEU A 539 12.10 -10.67 32.42
CA LEU A 539 11.67 -10.30 33.77
C LEU A 539 12.66 -9.36 34.44
N ALA A 540 13.96 -9.60 34.26
CA ALA A 540 15.01 -8.73 34.78
C ALA A 540 15.06 -7.42 33.99
N ASP A 541 15.07 -7.52 32.66
CA ASP A 541 15.14 -6.39 31.72
C ASP A 541 13.90 -5.50 31.76
N SER A 542 12.75 -5.98 32.24
CA SER A 542 11.54 -5.15 32.43
C SER A 542 11.38 -4.60 33.85
N ASP A 543 12.30 -4.90 34.77
CA ASP A 543 12.25 -4.43 36.15
C ASP A 543 12.66 -2.94 36.24
N LEU A 544 11.66 -2.09 36.43
CA LEU A 544 11.85 -0.64 36.56
C LEU A 544 12.76 -0.25 37.74
N CYS A 545 12.86 -1.10 38.77
CA CYS A 545 13.76 -0.87 39.90
C CYS A 545 15.24 -1.11 39.56
N LYS A 546 15.53 -1.91 38.54
CA LYS A 546 16.89 -2.18 38.05
C LYS A 546 17.33 -1.24 36.93
N HIS A 547 16.37 -0.68 36.18
CA HIS A 547 16.63 0.09 34.96
C HIS A 547 16.13 1.55 35.02
N PRO A 548 16.74 2.42 35.84
CA PRO A 548 16.33 3.83 35.95
C PRO A 548 16.48 4.64 34.66
N GLU A 549 17.31 4.19 33.73
CA GLU A 549 17.45 4.77 32.39
C GLU A 549 16.14 4.78 31.58
N TYR A 550 15.17 3.92 31.91
CA TYR A 550 13.90 3.85 31.18
C TYR A 550 12.97 5.04 31.43
N LYS A 551 13.26 5.86 32.45
CA LYS A 551 12.44 7.02 32.86
C LYS A 551 11.98 7.91 31.71
N HIS A 552 12.83 8.08 30.69
CA HIS A 552 12.57 8.98 29.57
C HIS A 552 12.36 8.26 28.22
N LEU A 553 12.35 6.92 28.20
CA LEU A 553 12.29 6.15 26.96
C LEU A 553 10.89 5.72 26.55
N GLN A 554 9.91 5.75 27.46
CA GLN A 554 8.58 5.21 27.23
C GLN A 554 7.48 6.21 27.63
N GLY A 555 6.48 6.37 26.76
CA GLY A 555 5.45 7.41 26.88
C GLY A 555 4.58 7.29 28.13
N ALA A 556 4.37 6.08 28.66
CA ALA A 556 3.62 5.86 29.89
C ALA A 556 4.36 6.36 31.15
N PHE A 557 5.69 6.49 31.10
CA PHE A 557 6.50 7.07 32.18
C PHE A 557 6.58 8.59 32.11
N VAL A 558 6.63 9.13 30.88
CA VAL A 558 6.80 10.57 30.62
C VAL A 558 5.47 11.32 30.75
N SER A 559 4.43 10.89 30.04
CA SER A 559 3.12 11.56 30.00
C SER A 559 2.07 10.63 29.33
N PRO A 560 1.52 9.64 30.05
CA PRO A 560 0.52 8.73 29.50
C PRO A 560 -0.75 9.49 29.13
N LYS A 561 -1.41 9.10 28.04
CA LYS A 561 -2.63 9.78 27.59
C LYS A 561 -3.79 9.57 28.57
N ARG A 562 -3.90 8.37 29.16
CA ARG A 562 -4.91 8.03 30.17
C ARG A 562 -4.32 7.10 31.22
N SER A 563 -4.01 7.61 32.41
CA SER A 563 -3.49 6.78 33.49
C SER A 563 -4.27 7.00 34.78
N LEU A 564 -5.01 5.97 35.19
CA LEU A 564 -5.75 5.95 36.44
C LEU A 564 -5.15 4.87 37.33
N LEU A 565 -4.28 5.27 38.25
CA LEU A 565 -3.57 4.37 39.15
C LEU A 565 -4.38 4.15 40.42
N LEU A 566 -4.58 2.89 40.75
CA LEU A 566 -5.14 2.42 41.99
C LEU A 566 -4.00 2.15 42.97
N ARG A 567 -4.03 2.88 44.08
CA ARG A 567 -3.17 2.64 45.23
C ARG A 567 -4.01 1.94 46.30
N ALA A 568 -3.55 0.75 46.69
CA ALA A 568 -4.06 0.02 47.85
C ALA A 568 -3.22 0.33 49.08
#